data_AF-A0AAV2QEU3-F1
#
_entry.id   AF-A0AAV2QEU3-F1
#
_cell.length_a   1.000
_cell.length_b   1.000
_cell.length_c   1.000
_cell.angle_alpha   90.00
_cell.angle_beta   90.00
_cell.angle_gamma   90.00
#
_symmetry.space_group_name_H-M   'P 1'
#
loop_
_entity.id
_entity.type
_entity.pdbx_description
1 polymer ?
#
loop_
_entity_poly.entity_id
_entity_poly.type
_entity_poly.pdbx_seq_one_letter_code
_entity_poly.pdbx_strand_id
1 'polypeptide(L)'
;HIFQLGIKSTLIAIGIIMIIVLNKKSLYREFLLRGLDGPIKFDSQELIEYIRNEVLDPPSNKAYNLNYGEIKVPITLPDGHQTLRLMQSMVFYDNAIKYLFPHKHGGWFVEAGALDGESVSNTLYLEKDMGWTGLFLVEVDERKYKTLLQKHRKAWSANVCLATHPYPSKELFILRDIESAAMGTLASHDQRVHMTNGSSVMSSTFTSVQCLPLSSILTALKVRHIDLLSLDVEGAELDILNTLDFSLFTIDVLFLEVLSNKNIEDQHKEVVTVMERRGFTLFLSLEIDYIFIRTASKYHRIVLEQGPIMYDVETDSIKLKGNVTNQAK
;
A
#
# COMPACT_ATOMS: atom_id res chain seq x y z
N HIS A 1 53.40 20.31 -26.35
CA HIS A 1 53.32 18.84 -26.50
C HIS A 1 52.80 18.13 -25.24
N ILE A 2 53.35 18.38 -24.04
CA ILE A 2 52.96 17.69 -22.78
C ILE A 2 51.46 17.89 -22.42
N PHE A 3 50.92 19.09 -22.67
CA PHE A 3 49.51 19.40 -22.38
C PHE A 3 48.49 18.59 -23.22
N GLN A 4 48.82 18.30 -24.49
CA GLN A 4 47.94 17.50 -25.35
C GLN A 4 47.98 16.00 -25.03
N LEU A 5 49.09 15.50 -24.49
CA LEU A 5 49.20 14.12 -24.00
C LEU A 5 48.34 13.91 -22.74
N GLY A 6 48.33 14.88 -21.82
CA GLY A 6 47.48 14.84 -20.62
C GLY A 6 45.99 14.77 -20.95
N ILE A 7 45.52 15.62 -21.87
CA ILE A 7 44.11 15.65 -22.30
C ILE A 7 43.69 14.32 -22.95
N LYS A 8 44.55 13.74 -23.80
CA LYS A 8 44.29 12.43 -24.42
C LYS A 8 44.21 11.31 -23.39
N SER A 9 45.11 11.29 -22.40
CA SER A 9 45.05 10.27 -21.32
C SER A 9 43.79 10.39 -20.46
N THR A 10 43.32 11.61 -20.16
CA THR A 10 42.10 11.83 -19.39
C THR A 10 40.84 11.40 -20.16
N LEU A 11 40.77 11.71 -21.46
CA LEU A 11 39.66 11.27 -22.33
C LEU A 11 39.58 9.74 -22.45
N ILE A 12 40.73 9.07 -22.56
CA ILE A 12 40.79 7.60 -22.58
C ILE A 12 40.34 7.02 -21.24
N ALA A 13 40.77 7.60 -20.11
CA ALA A 13 40.32 7.16 -18.79
C ALA A 13 38.81 7.34 -18.60
N ILE A 14 38.24 8.47 -19.02
CA ILE A 14 36.79 8.71 -19.00
C ILE A 14 36.07 7.70 -19.90
N GLY A 15 36.57 7.44 -21.11
CA GLY A 15 36.01 6.44 -22.03
C GLY A 15 36.01 5.03 -21.45
N ILE A 16 37.12 4.60 -20.82
CA ILE A 16 37.24 3.30 -20.16
C ILE A 16 36.27 3.22 -18.97
N ILE A 17 36.19 4.26 -18.14
CA ILE A 17 35.23 4.32 -17.02
C ILE A 17 33.80 4.23 -17.55
N MET A 18 33.47 4.96 -18.62
CA MET A 18 32.14 4.93 -19.24
C MET A 18 31.80 3.55 -19.79
N ILE A 19 32.73 2.88 -20.47
CA ILE A 19 32.57 1.51 -20.97
C ILE A 19 32.40 0.52 -19.82
N ILE A 20 33.19 0.63 -18.74
CA ILE A 20 33.05 -0.20 -17.55
C ILE A 20 31.69 0.02 -16.88
N VAL A 21 31.23 1.27 -16.79
CA VAL A 21 29.91 1.62 -16.23
C VAL A 21 28.78 1.07 -17.10
N LEU A 22 28.89 1.20 -18.43
CA LEU A 22 27.89 0.69 -19.37
C LEU A 22 27.85 -0.85 -19.38
N ASN A 23 29.01 -1.53 -19.39
CA ASN A 23 29.08 -2.98 -19.31
C ASN A 23 28.59 -3.50 -17.95
N LYS A 24 28.93 -2.83 -16.84
CA LYS A 24 28.36 -3.16 -15.53
C LYS A 24 26.85 -3.02 -15.55
N LYS A 25 26.29 -1.92 -16.06
CA LYS A 25 24.84 -1.74 -16.22
C LYS A 25 24.19 -2.85 -17.06
N SER A 26 24.82 -3.25 -18.16
CA SER A 26 24.30 -4.31 -19.04
C SER A 26 24.30 -5.68 -18.36
N LEU A 27 25.42 -6.08 -17.75
CA LEU A 27 25.55 -7.37 -17.07
C LEU A 27 24.65 -7.44 -15.82
N TYR A 28 24.54 -6.31 -15.12
CA TYR A 28 23.67 -6.13 -13.96
C TYR A 28 22.18 -6.25 -14.33
N ARG A 29 21.77 -5.64 -15.44
CA ARG A 29 20.40 -5.75 -15.96
C ARG A 29 20.04 -7.19 -16.32
N GLU A 30 20.94 -7.93 -16.94
CA GLU A 30 20.68 -9.31 -17.35
C GLU A 30 20.62 -10.28 -16.16
N PHE A 31 21.46 -10.09 -15.14
CA PHE A 31 21.43 -10.86 -13.90
C PHE A 31 20.18 -10.56 -13.06
N LEU A 32 19.81 -9.29 -12.93
CA LEU A 32 18.59 -8.86 -12.24
C LEU A 32 17.32 -9.37 -12.91
N LEU A 33 17.21 -9.28 -14.24
CA LEU A 33 16.04 -9.78 -14.96
C LEU A 33 15.83 -11.28 -14.76
N ARG A 34 16.91 -12.05 -14.56
CA ARG A 34 16.85 -13.49 -14.20
C ARG A 34 16.54 -13.73 -12.73
N GLY A 35 16.89 -12.79 -11.85
CA GLY A 35 16.71 -12.86 -10.41
C GLY A 35 15.37 -12.36 -9.88
N LEU A 36 14.69 -11.53 -10.66
CA LEU A 36 13.35 -11.00 -10.37
C LEU A 36 12.25 -12.06 -10.43
N ASP A 37 12.54 -13.23 -11.00
CA ASP A 37 11.69 -14.43 -10.98
C ASP A 37 12.02 -15.36 -9.78
N GLY A 38 12.99 -14.96 -8.94
CA GLY A 38 13.30 -15.55 -7.64
C GLY A 38 14.15 -16.84 -7.64
N PRO A 39 14.52 -17.35 -6.43
CA PRO A 39 14.40 -16.68 -5.13
C PRO A 39 15.68 -15.88 -4.81
N ILE A 40 15.58 -14.55 -4.89
CA ILE A 40 16.60 -13.61 -4.37
C ILE A 40 16.19 -13.16 -2.97
N LYS A 41 17.16 -13.10 -2.05
CA LYS A 41 16.93 -12.61 -0.68
C LYS A 41 16.51 -11.14 -0.68
N PHE A 42 15.53 -10.80 0.16
CA PHE A 42 14.93 -9.47 0.23
C PHE A 42 15.92 -8.30 0.46
N ASP A 43 17.01 -8.56 1.19
CA ASP A 43 18.04 -7.57 1.56
C ASP A 43 19.28 -7.61 0.65
N SER A 44 19.22 -8.35 -0.46
CA SER A 44 20.32 -8.36 -1.44
C SER A 44 20.59 -6.97 -1.99
N GLN A 45 21.86 -6.62 -2.10
CA GLN A 45 22.29 -5.29 -2.51
C GLN A 45 21.80 -4.96 -3.93
N GLU A 46 21.83 -5.96 -4.81
CA GLU A 46 21.39 -5.86 -6.20
C GLU A 46 19.88 -5.56 -6.27
N LEU A 47 19.06 -6.26 -5.48
CA LEU A 47 17.62 -6.00 -5.43
C LEU A 47 17.33 -4.59 -4.89
N ILE A 48 18.02 -4.18 -3.82
CA ILE A 48 17.85 -2.86 -3.22
C ILE A 48 18.22 -1.74 -4.20
N GLU A 49 19.33 -1.91 -4.93
CA GLU A 49 19.78 -0.94 -5.94
C GLU A 49 18.82 -0.89 -7.14
N TYR A 50 18.29 -2.04 -7.58
CA TYR A 50 17.24 -2.08 -8.61
C TYR A 50 16.00 -1.30 -8.17
N ILE A 51 15.49 -1.58 -6.96
CA ILE A 51 14.29 -0.93 -6.44
C ILE A 51 14.50 0.59 -6.37
N ARG A 52 15.66 1.04 -5.88
CA ARG A 52 15.95 2.46 -5.75
C ARG A 52 16.08 3.19 -7.09
N ASN A 53 16.63 2.54 -8.11
CA ASN A 53 16.99 3.21 -9.36
C ASN A 53 15.92 3.07 -10.45
N GLU A 54 15.14 1.98 -10.43
CA GLU A 54 14.25 1.61 -11.55
C GLU A 54 12.78 1.46 -11.13
N VAL A 55 12.49 1.32 -9.84
CA VAL A 55 11.12 1.06 -9.35
C VAL A 55 10.53 2.26 -8.60
N LEU A 56 11.32 2.91 -7.75
CA LEU A 56 10.87 4.01 -6.91
C LEU A 56 10.96 5.34 -7.64
N ASP A 57 9.81 5.99 -7.81
CA ASP A 57 9.72 7.39 -8.24
C ASP A 57 9.82 8.32 -7.01
N PRO A 58 10.68 9.36 -7.06
CA PRO A 58 10.87 10.27 -5.95
C PRO A 58 9.69 11.24 -5.76
N PRO A 59 9.49 11.76 -4.54
CA PRO A 59 8.50 12.79 -4.26
C PRO A 59 8.58 13.99 -5.21
N SER A 60 7.43 14.49 -5.65
CA SER A 60 7.37 15.65 -6.52
C SER A 60 7.68 16.95 -5.77
N ASN A 61 8.51 17.79 -6.36
CA ASN A 61 8.77 19.17 -5.88
C ASN A 61 7.79 20.19 -6.47
N LYS A 62 6.87 19.75 -7.34
CA LYS A 62 5.87 20.64 -7.97
C LYS A 62 4.69 20.87 -7.03
N ALA A 63 3.92 21.93 -7.31
CA ALA A 63 2.65 22.14 -6.64
C ALA A 63 1.70 20.97 -6.93
N TYR A 64 0.88 20.63 -5.92
CA TYR A 64 -0.18 19.64 -6.04
C TYR A 64 -1.09 19.93 -7.23
N ASN A 65 -1.38 18.89 -8.01
CA ASN A 65 -2.31 18.94 -9.13
C ASN A 65 -3.52 18.04 -8.84
N LEU A 66 -4.22 18.41 -7.77
CA LEU A 66 -5.38 17.68 -7.25
C LEU A 66 -6.65 18.25 -7.88
N ASN A 67 -7.52 17.38 -8.39
CA ASN A 67 -8.83 17.74 -8.91
C ASN A 67 -9.86 17.78 -7.77
N TYR A 68 -9.66 18.71 -6.83
CA TYR A 68 -10.64 19.01 -5.78
C TYR A 68 -11.94 19.53 -6.41
N GLY A 69 -12.91 18.65 -6.61
CA GLY A 69 -14.21 18.99 -7.18
C GLY A 69 -14.82 17.89 -8.04
N GLU A 70 -14.02 16.93 -8.50
CA GLU A 70 -14.52 15.72 -9.17
C GLU A 70 -14.27 14.51 -8.28
N ILE A 71 -14.84 14.47 -7.06
CA ILE A 71 -15.19 13.17 -6.50
C ILE A 71 -16.30 12.63 -7.41
N LYS A 72 -15.91 12.08 -8.56
CA LYS A 72 -16.76 11.23 -9.38
C LYS A 72 -16.81 9.89 -8.65
N VAL A 73 -17.38 9.84 -7.45
CA VAL A 73 -18.11 8.63 -7.11
C VAL A 73 -19.31 8.71 -8.05
N PRO A 74 -19.45 7.82 -9.03
CA PRO A 74 -20.62 7.83 -9.90
C PRO A 74 -21.79 7.60 -8.95
N ILE A 75 -22.55 8.68 -8.70
CA ILE A 75 -23.76 8.68 -7.88
C ILE A 75 -24.79 7.70 -8.47
N THR A 76 -24.58 7.29 -9.72
CA THR A 76 -25.30 6.24 -10.42
C THR A 76 -24.38 5.06 -10.72
N LEU A 77 -24.02 4.28 -9.69
CA LEU A 77 -23.89 2.84 -9.90
C LEU A 77 -25.32 2.26 -9.97
N PRO A 78 -25.59 1.21 -10.77
CA PRO A 78 -26.91 0.56 -10.80
C PRO A 78 -27.37 0.04 -9.42
N ASP A 79 -26.43 -0.06 -8.49
CA ASP A 79 -26.51 -0.71 -7.20
C ASP A 79 -25.89 0.21 -6.13
N GLY A 80 -26.69 1.19 -5.67
CA GLY A 80 -26.29 2.23 -4.70
C GLY A 80 -25.72 1.74 -3.35
N HIS A 81 -25.77 0.43 -3.08
CA HIS A 81 -25.11 -0.19 -1.94
C HIS A 81 -23.57 -0.08 -2.01
N GLN A 82 -22.96 -0.13 -3.20
CA GLN A 82 -21.49 -0.09 -3.33
C GLN A 82 -20.92 1.33 -3.13
N THR A 83 -21.59 2.35 -3.67
CA THR A 83 -21.22 3.76 -3.45
C THR A 83 -21.31 4.12 -1.97
N LEU A 84 -22.36 3.66 -1.28
CA LEU A 84 -22.51 3.88 0.15
C LEU A 84 -21.38 3.20 0.95
N ARG A 85 -21.02 1.96 0.59
CA ARG A 85 -19.90 1.24 1.23
C ARG A 85 -18.58 2.00 1.11
N LEU A 86 -18.21 2.47 -0.08
CA LEU A 86 -16.96 3.23 -0.30
C LEU A 86 -16.92 4.52 0.53
N MET A 87 -18.05 5.22 0.63
CA MET A 87 -18.15 6.41 1.48
C MET A 87 -18.00 6.04 2.97
N GLN A 88 -18.60 4.93 3.41
CA GLN A 88 -18.49 4.46 4.79
C GLN A 88 -17.04 4.08 5.15
N SER A 89 -16.34 3.32 4.30
CA SER A 89 -14.93 2.95 4.51
C SER A 89 -14.02 4.20 4.55
N MET A 90 -14.25 5.17 3.66
CA MET A 90 -13.50 6.43 3.67
C MET A 90 -13.67 7.20 4.98
N VAL A 91 -14.92 7.37 5.43
CA VAL A 91 -15.19 8.10 6.67
C VAL A 91 -14.69 7.33 7.90
N PHE A 92 -14.78 6.00 7.87
CA PHE A 92 -14.24 5.12 8.91
C PHE A 92 -12.73 5.33 9.11
N TYR A 93 -11.94 5.28 8.04
CA TYR A 93 -10.49 5.50 8.12
C TYR A 93 -10.13 6.95 8.48
N ASP A 94 -10.83 7.95 7.93
CA ASP A 94 -10.59 9.37 8.24
C ASP A 94 -10.86 9.68 9.73
N ASN A 95 -11.95 9.15 10.28
CA ASN A 95 -12.27 9.29 11.70
C ASN A 95 -11.22 8.61 12.58
N ALA A 96 -10.75 7.43 12.20
CA ALA A 96 -9.68 6.75 12.93
C ALA A 96 -8.35 7.52 12.88
N ILE A 97 -7.99 8.10 11.72
CA ILE A 97 -6.78 8.93 11.58
C ILE A 97 -6.84 10.13 12.52
N LYS A 98 -7.94 10.89 12.49
CA LYS A 98 -8.13 12.08 13.35
C LYS A 98 -8.05 11.73 14.82
N TYR A 99 -8.54 10.54 15.19
CA TYR A 99 -8.54 10.07 16.55
C TYR A 99 -7.20 9.54 17.04
N LEU A 100 -6.46 8.80 16.21
CA LEU A 100 -5.19 8.17 16.58
C LEU A 100 -4.00 9.12 16.50
N PHE A 101 -4.05 10.11 15.61
CA PHE A 101 -2.96 11.04 15.37
C PHE A 101 -3.32 12.49 15.67
N PRO A 102 -3.94 12.83 16.82
CA PRO A 102 -4.26 14.21 17.14
C PRO A 102 -2.95 15.00 17.25
N HIS A 103 -2.72 15.92 16.30
CA HIS A 103 -1.55 16.80 16.25
C HIS A 103 -0.20 16.13 15.95
N LYS A 104 -0.18 14.90 15.39
CA LYS A 104 1.08 14.32 14.92
C LYS A 104 1.45 14.86 13.54
N HIS A 105 2.51 15.66 13.49
CA HIS A 105 3.11 16.10 12.23
C HIS A 105 4.36 15.28 11.90
N GLY A 106 4.58 15.01 10.60
CA GLY A 106 5.79 14.36 10.11
C GLY A 106 5.93 12.87 10.43
N GLY A 107 4.86 12.07 10.25
CA GLY A 107 4.93 10.62 10.32
C GLY A 107 5.33 9.95 8.99
N TRP A 108 5.56 8.63 9.04
CA TRP A 108 5.80 7.80 7.85
C TRP A 108 4.65 6.85 7.56
N PHE A 109 4.05 6.92 6.38
CA PHE A 109 2.98 6.00 5.96
C PHE A 109 3.36 5.13 4.76
N VAL A 110 2.65 4.02 4.61
CA VAL A 110 2.65 3.19 3.40
C VAL A 110 1.19 2.93 3.03
N GLU A 111 0.83 3.18 1.77
CA GLU A 111 -0.51 2.89 1.22
C GLU A 111 -0.35 1.98 0.01
N ALA A 112 -0.80 0.73 0.13
CA ALA A 112 -0.97 -0.20 -0.98
C ALA A 112 -2.43 -0.24 -1.38
N GLY A 113 -2.70 -0.10 -2.68
CA GLY A 113 -4.05 0.13 -3.21
C GLY A 113 -4.35 1.60 -3.55
N ALA A 114 -3.33 2.44 -3.76
CA ALA A 114 -3.51 3.90 -3.88
C ALA A 114 -4.27 4.38 -5.15
N LEU A 115 -4.79 3.47 -5.98
CA LEU A 115 -5.60 3.74 -7.17
C LEU A 115 -5.06 4.88 -8.06
N ASP A 116 -5.70 6.05 -8.08
CA ASP A 116 -5.29 7.25 -8.85
C ASP A 116 -4.51 8.28 -8.01
N GLY A 117 -4.26 8.00 -6.74
CA GLY A 117 -3.56 8.85 -5.79
C GLY A 117 -4.36 10.05 -5.31
N GLU A 118 -5.69 10.08 -5.50
CA GLU A 118 -6.54 11.17 -5.02
C GLU A 118 -7.92 10.67 -4.56
N SER A 119 -8.60 9.92 -5.41
CA SER A 119 -9.92 9.36 -5.12
C SER A 119 -9.79 8.32 -4.01
N VAL A 120 -10.63 8.41 -2.98
CA VAL A 120 -10.70 7.48 -1.82
C VAL A 120 -9.34 7.19 -1.13
N SER A 121 -8.34 8.07 -1.27
CA SER A 121 -7.03 7.87 -0.65
C SER A 121 -7.09 8.13 0.86
N ASN A 122 -6.66 7.14 1.64
CA ASN A 122 -6.64 7.22 3.10
C ASN A 122 -5.53 8.15 3.63
N THR A 123 -4.50 8.43 2.83
CA THR A 123 -3.31 9.14 3.31
C THR A 123 -3.19 10.57 2.78
N LEU A 124 -4.11 11.04 1.92
CA LEU A 124 -4.09 12.42 1.39
C LEU A 124 -4.13 13.47 2.49
N TYR A 125 -4.98 13.28 3.51
CA TYR A 125 -5.06 14.17 4.67
C TYR A 125 -3.74 14.18 5.47
N LEU A 126 -3.13 13.01 5.69
CA LEU A 126 -1.86 12.86 6.41
C LEU A 126 -0.71 13.58 5.68
N GLU A 127 -0.61 13.42 4.37
CA GLU A 127 0.45 14.03 3.57
C GLU A 127 0.29 15.55 3.50
N LYS A 128 -0.91 16.03 3.12
CA LYS A 128 -1.14 17.44 2.82
C LYS A 128 -1.26 18.30 4.07
N ASP A 129 -2.06 17.88 5.04
CA ASP A 129 -2.44 18.70 6.18
C ASP A 129 -1.56 18.40 7.41
N MET A 130 -1.08 17.16 7.54
CA MET A 130 -0.20 16.77 8.65
C MET A 130 1.29 16.74 8.26
N GLY A 131 1.62 16.92 6.99
CA GLY A 131 3.00 16.97 6.50
C GLY A 131 3.73 15.63 6.61
N TRP A 132 3.01 14.52 6.53
CA TRP A 132 3.60 13.18 6.54
C TRP A 132 4.26 12.88 5.21
N THR A 133 5.27 12.02 5.27
CA THR A 133 5.95 11.47 4.09
C THR A 133 5.72 9.97 4.06
N GLY A 134 5.83 9.34 2.90
CA GLY A 134 5.46 7.93 2.82
C GLY A 134 5.78 7.30 1.48
N LEU A 135 5.17 6.15 1.27
CA LEU A 135 5.26 5.36 0.05
C LEU A 135 3.85 5.00 -0.44
N PHE A 136 3.54 5.37 -1.67
CA PHE A 136 2.40 4.90 -2.43
C PHE A 136 2.78 3.70 -3.26
N LEU A 137 2.00 2.64 -3.16
CA LEU A 137 2.06 1.50 -4.04
C LEU A 137 0.75 1.49 -4.84
N VAL A 138 0.86 1.82 -6.12
CA VAL A 138 -0.26 1.74 -7.05
C VAL A 138 -0.18 0.40 -7.73
N GLU A 139 -1.19 -0.41 -7.50
CA GLU A 139 -1.13 -1.80 -7.91
C GLU A 139 -1.55 -1.94 -9.37
N VAL A 140 -0.61 -2.45 -10.17
CA VAL A 140 -0.84 -3.21 -11.41
C VAL A 140 -1.31 -2.39 -12.64
N ASP A 141 -2.16 -1.37 -12.49
CA ASP A 141 -2.64 -0.54 -13.61
C ASP A 141 -1.70 0.65 -13.90
N GLU A 142 -0.89 0.52 -14.95
CA GLU A 142 0.01 1.56 -15.44
C GLU A 142 -0.72 2.87 -15.80
N ARG A 143 -1.98 2.82 -16.24
CA ARG A 143 -2.77 4.02 -16.58
C ARG A 143 -3.08 4.82 -15.31
N LYS A 144 -3.44 4.13 -14.24
CA LYS A 144 -3.71 4.72 -12.93
C LYS A 144 -2.42 5.24 -12.30
N TYR A 145 -1.32 4.51 -12.43
CA TYR A 145 -0.01 4.99 -11.98
C TYR A 145 0.41 6.29 -12.65
N LYS A 146 0.28 6.38 -13.98
CA LYS A 146 0.54 7.62 -14.73
C LYS A 146 -0.35 8.77 -14.25
N THR A 147 -1.57 8.49 -13.85
CA THR A 147 -2.49 9.48 -13.29
C THR A 147 -2.00 9.96 -11.92
N LEU A 148 -1.57 9.05 -11.03
CA LEU A 148 -0.98 9.40 -9.73
C LEU A 148 0.25 10.31 -9.88
N LEU A 149 1.15 9.97 -10.81
CA LEU A 149 2.35 10.79 -11.06
C LEU A 149 2.01 12.23 -11.49
N GLN A 150 0.90 12.41 -12.22
CA GLN A 150 0.42 13.73 -12.63
C GLN A 150 -0.18 14.55 -11.47
N LYS A 151 -0.56 13.91 -10.35
CA LYS A 151 -1.09 14.61 -9.16
C LYS A 151 0.00 15.33 -8.36
N HIS A 152 1.27 15.04 -8.64
CA HIS A 152 2.42 15.63 -7.96
C HIS A 152 2.37 15.41 -6.43
N ARG A 153 2.09 14.17 -6.00
CA ARG A 153 2.15 13.79 -4.59
C ARG A 153 3.58 13.97 -4.05
N LYS A 154 3.69 14.25 -2.75
CA LYS A 154 4.96 14.48 -2.02
C LYS A 154 5.47 13.24 -1.28
N ALA A 155 4.99 12.06 -1.64
CA ALA A 155 5.51 10.80 -1.15
C ALA A 155 6.15 10.00 -2.30
N TRP A 156 6.94 8.99 -1.96
CA TRP A 156 7.51 8.06 -2.93
C TRP A 156 6.39 7.27 -3.59
N SER A 157 6.55 6.88 -4.85
CA SER A 157 5.58 6.01 -5.52
C SER A 157 6.28 4.86 -6.23
N ALA A 158 5.59 3.73 -6.34
CA ALA A 158 6.02 2.63 -7.19
C ALA A 158 4.81 1.92 -7.83
N ASN A 159 5.03 1.42 -9.04
CA ASN A 159 4.08 0.58 -9.78
C ASN A 159 4.53 -0.88 -9.75
N VAL A 160 4.33 -1.52 -8.59
CA VAL A 160 4.67 -2.93 -8.34
C VAL A 160 3.60 -3.52 -7.43
N CYS A 161 3.36 -4.82 -7.55
CA CYS A 161 2.57 -5.54 -6.56
C CYS A 161 3.42 -5.90 -5.34
N LEU A 162 2.78 -6.10 -4.20
CA LEU A 162 3.42 -6.65 -3.03
C LEU A 162 3.46 -8.18 -3.12
N ALA A 163 4.65 -8.76 -2.99
CA ALA A 163 4.82 -10.20 -3.06
C ALA A 163 4.24 -10.89 -1.81
N THR A 164 3.54 -12.00 -2.01
CA THR A 164 3.09 -12.92 -0.95
C THR A 164 4.20 -13.89 -0.50
N HIS A 165 5.41 -13.69 -1.02
CA HIS A 165 6.61 -14.46 -0.71
C HIS A 165 7.76 -13.55 -0.25
N PRO A 166 8.74 -14.06 0.52
CA PRO A 166 9.87 -13.25 1.00
C PRO A 166 10.92 -12.93 -0.09
N TYR A 167 10.61 -13.18 -1.36
CA TYR A 167 11.45 -12.94 -2.53
C TYR A 167 10.64 -12.34 -3.68
N PRO A 168 11.28 -11.63 -4.63
CA PRO A 168 10.61 -11.12 -5.84
C PRO A 168 9.99 -12.25 -6.68
N SER A 169 8.79 -11.99 -7.19
CA SER A 169 8.03 -12.90 -8.06
C SER A 169 7.40 -12.12 -9.21
N LYS A 170 7.16 -12.78 -10.34
CA LYS A 170 6.20 -12.28 -11.34
C LYS A 170 4.89 -13.00 -11.17
N GLU A 171 3.82 -12.24 -11.02
CA GLU A 171 2.49 -12.77 -10.81
C GLU A 171 1.56 -12.31 -11.92
N LEU A 172 0.56 -13.14 -12.21
CA LEU A 172 -0.40 -12.89 -13.29
C LEU A 172 -1.66 -12.29 -12.67
N PHE A 173 -1.93 -11.04 -13.02
CA PHE A 173 -3.13 -10.32 -12.61
C PHE A 173 -4.16 -10.33 -13.71
N ILE A 174 -5.43 -10.36 -13.29
CA ILE A 174 -6.57 -10.23 -14.18
C ILE A 174 -7.06 -8.79 -14.06
N LEU A 175 -6.87 -8.02 -15.13
CA LEU A 175 -7.46 -6.70 -15.27
C LEU A 175 -8.86 -6.85 -15.88
N ARG A 176 -9.89 -6.53 -15.10
CA ARG A 176 -11.24 -6.38 -15.63
C ARG A 176 -11.42 -4.91 -16.04
N ASP A 177 -11.47 -4.64 -17.34
CA ASP A 177 -11.98 -3.36 -17.85
C ASP A 177 -13.50 -3.38 -17.66
N ILE A 178 -13.98 -2.91 -16.52
CA ILE A 178 -15.41 -2.66 -16.32
C ILE A 178 -15.69 -1.29 -16.94
N GLU A 179 -16.25 -1.28 -18.15
CA GLU A 179 -16.61 -0.07 -18.91
C GLU A 179 -17.58 0.88 -18.13
N SER A 180 -18.17 0.41 -17.03
CA SER A 180 -19.08 1.16 -16.16
C SER A 180 -18.52 1.52 -14.77
N ALA A 181 -17.25 1.27 -14.48
CA ALA A 181 -16.72 1.53 -13.15
C ALA A 181 -15.83 2.77 -13.15
N ALA A 182 -16.26 3.80 -12.41
CA ALA A 182 -15.31 4.73 -11.81
C ALA A 182 -14.37 4.04 -10.79
N MET A 183 -14.59 2.75 -10.53
CA MET A 183 -13.71 1.89 -9.75
C MET A 183 -12.59 1.44 -10.69
N GLY A 184 -11.36 1.55 -10.23
CA GLY A 184 -10.20 1.09 -10.96
C GLY A 184 -10.28 -0.38 -11.33
N THR A 185 -9.25 -0.82 -12.05
CA THR A 185 -9.09 -2.22 -12.39
C THR A 185 -8.96 -3.06 -11.11
N LEU A 186 -9.91 -3.97 -10.87
CA LEU A 186 -9.81 -4.97 -9.81
C LEU A 186 -8.65 -5.91 -10.17
N ALA A 187 -7.51 -5.74 -9.50
CA ALA A 187 -6.34 -6.58 -9.68
C ALA A 187 -6.20 -7.45 -8.41
N SER A 188 -6.69 -8.69 -8.46
CA SER A 188 -6.56 -9.62 -7.34
C SER A 188 -5.43 -10.62 -7.58
N HIS A 189 -4.69 -10.93 -6.52
CA HIS A 189 -3.81 -12.10 -6.44
C HIS A 189 -4.58 -13.41 -6.50
N ASP A 190 -5.88 -13.40 -6.18
CA ASP A 190 -6.69 -14.60 -6.21
C ASP A 190 -7.19 -14.87 -7.63
N GLN A 191 -6.61 -15.88 -8.26
CA GLN A 191 -7.19 -16.49 -9.46
C GLN A 191 -8.62 -17.02 -9.20
N ARG A 192 -9.06 -17.10 -7.94
CA ARG A 192 -10.39 -17.57 -7.51
C ARG A 192 -11.34 -16.45 -7.10
N VAL A 193 -11.28 -15.27 -7.75
CA VAL A 193 -12.51 -14.47 -7.92
C VAL A 193 -13.56 -15.42 -8.46
N HIS A 194 -14.52 -15.76 -7.61
CA HIS A 194 -15.44 -16.85 -7.86
C HIS A 194 -16.03 -16.69 -9.26
N MET A 195 -15.88 -17.74 -10.07
CA MET A 195 -16.59 -17.91 -11.33
C MET A 195 -18.08 -18.10 -11.01
N THR A 196 -18.74 -17.07 -10.47
CA THR A 196 -20.18 -17.07 -10.26
C THR A 196 -20.81 -16.82 -11.63
N ASN A 197 -21.14 -17.93 -12.30
CA ASN A 197 -22.13 -18.06 -13.37
C ASN A 197 -22.37 -16.81 -14.24
N GLY A 198 -21.64 -16.69 -15.36
CA GLY A 198 -22.13 -15.97 -16.54
C GLY A 198 -21.28 -14.82 -17.06
N SER A 199 -20.31 -14.30 -16.30
CA SER A 199 -19.38 -13.28 -16.80
C SER A 199 -18.31 -13.94 -17.65
N SER A 200 -18.44 -13.83 -18.98
CA SER A 200 -17.49 -14.42 -19.92
C SER A 200 -16.07 -13.94 -19.67
N VAL A 201 -15.13 -14.87 -19.55
CA VAL A 201 -13.65 -14.70 -19.59
C VAL A 201 -13.19 -13.80 -20.76
N MET A 202 -14.04 -13.61 -21.76
CA MET A 202 -13.80 -12.90 -23.01
C MET A 202 -13.51 -11.39 -22.89
N SER A 203 -13.72 -10.75 -21.73
CA SER A 203 -13.44 -9.32 -21.51
C SER A 203 -12.38 -9.04 -20.43
N SER A 204 -11.62 -10.05 -20.01
CA SER A 204 -10.54 -9.89 -19.01
C SER A 204 -9.18 -9.81 -19.69
N THR A 205 -8.41 -8.77 -19.38
CA THR A 205 -7.03 -8.62 -19.84
C THR A 205 -6.09 -9.20 -18.79
N PHE A 206 -5.23 -10.14 -19.16
CA PHE A 206 -4.22 -10.67 -18.24
C PHE A 206 -2.95 -9.85 -18.36
N THR A 207 -2.38 -9.44 -17.25
CA THR A 207 -1.09 -8.74 -17.22
C THR A 207 -0.15 -9.40 -16.23
N SER A 208 1.11 -9.58 -16.63
CA SER A 208 2.14 -10.06 -15.72
C SER A 208 2.78 -8.85 -15.05
N VAL A 209 2.79 -8.83 -13.72
CA VAL A 209 3.35 -7.73 -12.93
C VAL A 209 4.45 -8.24 -12.04
N GLN A 210 5.48 -7.41 -11.89
CA GLN A 210 6.56 -7.66 -10.94
C GLN A 210 6.06 -7.38 -9.53
N CYS A 211 6.08 -8.41 -8.69
CA CYS A 211 5.84 -8.27 -7.26
C CYS A 211 7.16 -8.24 -6.49
N LEU A 212 7.20 -7.39 -5.47
CA LEU A 212 8.35 -7.22 -4.61
C LEU A 212 7.94 -7.36 -3.15
N PRO A 213 8.76 -8.00 -2.30
CA PRO A 213 8.49 -8.04 -0.87
C PRO A 213 8.51 -6.62 -0.29
N LEU A 214 7.55 -6.31 0.58
CA LEU A 214 7.48 -5.01 1.27
C LEU A 214 8.79 -4.71 2.01
N SER A 215 9.40 -5.72 2.63
CA SER A 215 10.71 -5.65 3.29
C SER A 215 11.82 -5.09 2.38
N SER A 216 11.85 -5.50 1.10
CA SER A 216 12.85 -5.04 0.14
C SER A 216 12.67 -3.55 -0.18
N ILE A 217 11.41 -3.14 -0.37
CA ILE A 217 11.07 -1.75 -0.70
C ILE A 217 11.41 -0.81 0.48
N LEU A 218 11.02 -1.19 1.69
CA LEU A 218 11.32 -0.44 2.91
C LEU A 218 12.83 -0.34 3.15
N THR A 219 13.56 -1.43 2.92
CA THR A 219 15.04 -1.42 3.00
C THR A 219 15.66 -0.48 1.98
N ALA A 220 15.13 -0.44 0.75
CA ALA A 220 15.61 0.46 -0.30
C ALA A 220 15.41 1.95 0.07
N LEU A 221 14.29 2.26 0.74
CA LEU A 221 13.99 3.59 1.29
C LEU A 221 14.71 3.88 2.62
N LYS A 222 15.41 2.89 3.19
CA LYS A 222 16.03 2.97 4.53
C LYS A 222 15.03 3.27 5.64
N VAL A 223 13.80 2.80 5.48
CA VAL A 223 12.71 2.94 6.44
C VAL A 223 12.60 1.64 7.24
N ARG A 224 12.58 1.76 8.57
CA ARG A 224 12.38 0.61 9.48
C ARG A 224 11.16 0.76 10.38
N HIS A 225 10.59 1.96 10.44
CA HIS A 225 9.44 2.28 11.26
C HIS A 225 8.38 2.96 10.40
N ILE A 226 7.15 2.46 10.51
CA ILE A 226 5.99 2.93 9.79
C ILE A 226 4.94 3.28 10.83
N ASP A 227 4.42 4.49 10.76
CA ASP A 227 3.37 4.96 11.65
C ASP A 227 2.00 4.40 11.25
N LEU A 228 1.73 4.37 9.95
CA LEU A 228 0.50 3.83 9.37
C LEU A 228 0.82 3.00 8.13
N LEU A 229 0.40 1.73 8.13
CA LEU A 229 0.40 0.89 6.94
C LEU A 229 -1.06 0.59 6.56
N SER A 230 -1.49 1.09 5.41
CA SER A 230 -2.78 0.81 4.78
C SER A 230 -2.57 -0.25 3.70
N LEU A 231 -3.15 -1.43 3.89
CA LEU A 231 -3.16 -2.51 2.92
C LEU A 231 -4.59 -2.74 2.44
N ASP A 232 -4.82 -2.39 1.20
CA ASP A 232 -6.03 -2.68 0.45
C ASP A 232 -5.58 -3.26 -0.89
N VAL A 233 -5.32 -4.58 -0.90
CA VAL A 233 -4.68 -5.30 -2.02
C VAL A 233 -5.57 -6.43 -2.54
N GLU A 234 -6.87 -6.30 -2.32
CA GLU A 234 -7.93 -7.16 -2.83
C GLU A 234 -7.72 -8.66 -2.50
N GLY A 235 -7.35 -8.95 -1.24
CA GLY A 235 -7.38 -10.30 -0.63
C GLY A 235 -6.03 -10.96 -0.33
N ALA A 236 -4.91 -10.25 -0.47
CA ALA A 236 -3.56 -10.77 -0.17
C ALA A 236 -2.92 -10.15 1.10
N GLU A 237 -3.69 -9.41 1.89
CA GLU A 237 -3.19 -8.57 2.99
C GLU A 237 -2.47 -9.41 4.04
N LEU A 238 -3.09 -10.52 4.48
CA LEU A 238 -2.52 -11.39 5.51
C LEU A 238 -1.27 -12.13 5.01
N ASP A 239 -1.22 -12.48 3.72
CA ASP A 239 -0.07 -13.16 3.12
C ASP A 239 1.12 -12.20 2.99
N ILE A 240 0.89 -10.95 2.59
CA ILE A 240 1.94 -9.92 2.60
C ILE A 240 2.47 -9.72 4.02
N LEU A 241 1.58 -9.59 5.02
CA LEU A 241 1.99 -9.45 6.42
C LEU A 241 2.77 -10.67 6.94
N ASN A 242 2.51 -11.88 6.41
CA ASN A 242 3.29 -13.08 6.74
C ASN A 242 4.75 -13.00 6.25
N THR A 243 5.01 -12.23 5.20
CA THR A 243 6.38 -12.07 4.66
C THR A 243 7.20 -11.01 5.39
N LEU A 244 6.56 -10.16 6.19
CA LEU A 244 7.22 -9.05 6.87
C LEU A 244 7.90 -9.51 8.16
N ASP A 245 9.19 -9.21 8.28
CA ASP A 245 9.93 -9.47 9.51
C ASP A 245 9.71 -8.34 10.53
N PHE A 246 8.77 -8.55 11.45
CA PHE A 246 8.44 -7.60 12.53
C PHE A 246 9.57 -7.37 13.56
N SER A 247 10.68 -8.14 13.50
CA SER A 247 11.88 -7.86 14.27
C SER A 247 12.74 -6.76 13.62
N LEU A 248 12.65 -6.61 12.31
CA LEU A 248 13.41 -5.64 11.51
C LEU A 248 12.61 -4.38 11.19
N PHE A 249 11.29 -4.54 11.00
CA PHE A 249 10.36 -3.49 10.64
C PHE A 249 9.28 -3.35 11.71
N THR A 250 8.92 -2.12 12.03
CA THR A 250 7.94 -1.82 13.07
C THR A 250 6.79 -1.02 12.48
N ILE A 251 5.57 -1.43 12.79
CA ILE A 251 4.33 -0.77 12.33
C ILE A 251 3.51 -0.42 13.56
N ASP A 252 3.09 0.83 13.68
CA ASP A 252 2.29 1.30 14.81
C ASP A 252 0.79 1.06 14.62
N VAL A 253 0.26 1.45 13.46
CA VAL A 253 -1.17 1.30 13.10
C VAL A 253 -1.29 0.61 11.74
N LEU A 254 -2.23 -0.32 11.64
CA LEU A 254 -2.56 -1.07 10.43
C LEU A 254 -4.00 -0.84 10.03
N PHE A 255 -4.22 -0.46 8.78
CA PHE A 255 -5.53 -0.50 8.12
C PHE A 255 -5.52 -1.68 7.16
N LEU A 256 -6.48 -2.59 7.30
CA LEU A 256 -6.58 -3.81 6.48
C LEU A 256 -8.01 -3.92 5.93
N GLU A 257 -8.15 -4.00 4.62
CA GLU A 257 -9.37 -4.47 3.97
C GLU A 257 -9.21 -5.97 3.68
N VAL A 258 -10.00 -6.85 4.32
CA VAL A 258 -9.84 -8.30 4.16
C VAL A 258 -11.05 -8.88 3.42
N LEU A 259 -10.84 -9.39 2.22
CA LEU A 259 -11.87 -10.11 1.47
C LEU A 259 -11.82 -11.61 1.77
N SER A 260 -12.97 -12.21 2.11
CA SER A 260 -13.09 -13.66 2.30
C SER A 260 -14.44 -14.18 1.83
N ASN A 261 -14.46 -15.46 1.44
CA ASN A 261 -15.71 -16.19 1.13
C ASN A 261 -16.39 -16.74 2.40
N LYS A 262 -15.83 -16.48 3.57
CA LYS A 262 -16.41 -16.87 4.87
C LYS A 262 -17.52 -15.90 5.25
N ASN A 263 -18.39 -16.31 6.16
CA ASN A 263 -19.29 -15.35 6.79
C ASN A 263 -18.47 -14.32 7.59
N ILE A 264 -19.05 -13.12 7.78
CA ILE A 264 -18.35 -11.98 8.40
C ILE A 264 -17.87 -12.33 9.81
N GLU A 265 -18.64 -13.10 10.59
CA GLU A 265 -18.27 -13.45 11.97
C GLU A 265 -17.04 -14.36 12.05
N ASP A 266 -16.97 -15.37 11.20
CA ASP A 266 -15.87 -16.33 11.16
C ASP A 266 -14.60 -15.68 10.60
N GLN A 267 -14.75 -14.84 9.57
CA GLN A 267 -13.65 -14.01 9.07
C GLN A 267 -13.13 -13.09 10.18
N HIS A 268 -14.01 -12.37 10.87
CA HIS A 268 -13.63 -11.45 11.94
C HIS A 268 -12.83 -12.18 13.03
N LYS A 269 -13.33 -13.33 13.52
CA LYS A 269 -12.63 -14.14 14.53
C LYS A 269 -11.25 -14.58 14.06
N GLU A 270 -11.13 -15.03 12.82
CA GLU A 270 -9.86 -15.49 12.25
C GLU A 270 -8.86 -14.34 12.14
N VAL A 271 -9.25 -13.23 11.50
CA VAL A 271 -8.38 -12.06 11.29
C VAL A 271 -7.90 -11.52 12.64
N VAL A 272 -8.80 -11.32 13.61
CA VAL A 272 -8.44 -10.84 14.95
C VAL A 272 -7.47 -11.79 15.63
N THR A 273 -7.77 -13.10 15.66
CA THR A 273 -6.90 -14.10 16.29
C THR A 273 -5.50 -14.11 15.67
N VAL A 274 -5.44 -14.00 14.35
CA VAL A 274 -4.21 -14.01 13.57
C VAL A 274 -3.38 -12.75 13.85
N MET A 275 -4.02 -11.58 14.00
CA MET A 275 -3.36 -10.32 14.34
C MET A 275 -2.92 -10.22 15.80
N GLU A 276 -3.71 -10.75 16.75
CA GLU A 276 -3.36 -10.82 18.17
C GLU A 276 -2.08 -11.63 18.41
N ARG A 277 -1.93 -12.77 17.72
CA ARG A 277 -0.70 -13.56 17.77
C ARG A 277 0.54 -12.81 17.29
N ARG A 278 0.37 -11.76 16.46
CA ARG A 278 1.45 -10.90 15.97
C ARG A 278 1.68 -9.65 16.84
N GLY A 279 1.00 -9.55 17.98
CA GLY A 279 1.16 -8.43 18.89
C GLY A 279 0.43 -7.16 18.42
N PHE A 280 -0.70 -7.34 17.75
CA PHE A 280 -1.62 -6.27 17.39
C PHE A 280 -2.95 -6.46 18.11
N THR A 281 -3.58 -5.36 18.51
CA THR A 281 -4.89 -5.35 19.15
C THR A 281 -5.89 -4.66 18.22
N LEU A 282 -7.07 -5.25 18.07
CA LEU A 282 -8.15 -4.64 17.31
C LEU A 282 -8.57 -3.33 17.98
N PHE A 283 -8.60 -2.25 17.20
CA PHE A 283 -9.09 -0.95 17.65
C PHE A 283 -10.53 -0.71 17.18
N LEU A 284 -10.77 -0.84 15.87
CA LEU A 284 -12.06 -0.66 15.21
C LEU A 284 -12.20 -1.68 14.07
N SER A 285 -13.43 -2.09 13.77
CA SER A 285 -13.76 -2.85 12.56
C SER A 285 -15.09 -2.39 11.98
N LEU A 286 -15.20 -2.41 10.66
CA LEU A 286 -16.40 -2.14 9.89
C LEU A 286 -16.51 -3.16 8.75
N GLU A 287 -17.39 -4.15 8.89
CA GLU A 287 -17.56 -5.26 7.93
C GLU A 287 -16.24 -5.96 7.58
N ILE A 288 -15.60 -5.56 6.46
CA ILE A 288 -14.34 -6.11 5.98
C ILE A 288 -13.13 -5.20 6.21
N ASP A 289 -13.35 -3.98 6.71
CA ASP A 289 -12.34 -3.01 7.09
C ASP A 289 -11.94 -3.20 8.56
N TYR A 290 -10.63 -3.25 8.82
CA TYR A 290 -10.08 -3.46 10.16
C TYR A 290 -8.99 -2.46 10.48
N ILE A 291 -8.98 -1.98 11.72
CA ILE A 291 -7.92 -1.13 12.26
C ILE A 291 -7.28 -1.82 13.45
N PHE A 292 -5.99 -2.10 13.31
CA PHE A 292 -5.19 -2.74 14.34
C PHE A 292 -4.09 -1.81 14.84
N ILE A 293 -3.80 -1.87 16.14
CA ILE A 293 -2.74 -1.09 16.77
C ILE A 293 -1.75 -2.04 17.42
N ARG A 294 -0.46 -1.83 17.17
CA ARG A 294 0.58 -2.66 17.78
C ARG A 294 0.59 -2.47 19.29
N THR A 295 0.58 -3.58 20.04
CA THR A 295 0.54 -3.58 21.51
C THR A 295 1.72 -2.84 22.14
N ALA A 296 2.89 -2.89 21.50
CA ALA A 296 4.09 -2.17 21.94
C ALA A 296 4.12 -0.68 21.53
N SER A 297 3.15 -0.23 20.73
CA SER A 297 3.09 1.16 20.27
C SER A 297 2.57 2.09 21.37
N LYS A 298 2.99 3.35 21.31
CA LYS A 298 2.45 4.41 22.18
C LYS A 298 0.94 4.60 22.05
N TYR A 299 0.37 4.30 20.87
CA TYR A 299 -1.07 4.41 20.62
C TYR A 299 -1.87 3.30 21.27
N HIS A 300 -1.23 2.23 21.76
CA HIS A 300 -1.94 1.13 22.43
C HIS A 300 -2.67 1.57 23.70
N ARG A 301 -2.20 2.64 24.37
CA ARG A 301 -2.90 3.23 25.53
C ARG A 301 -4.33 3.64 25.20
N ILE A 302 -4.57 4.12 23.98
CA ILE A 302 -5.90 4.53 23.51
C ILE A 302 -6.86 3.33 23.50
N VAL A 303 -6.36 2.15 23.14
CA VAL A 303 -7.14 0.89 23.16
C VAL A 303 -7.41 0.45 24.60
N LEU A 304 -6.41 0.53 25.48
CA LEU A 304 -6.52 0.11 26.88
C LEU A 304 -7.46 0.98 27.71
N GLU A 305 -7.55 2.28 27.41
CA GLU A 305 -8.41 3.22 28.13
C GLU A 305 -9.90 3.08 27.77
N GLN A 306 -10.24 2.41 26.65
CA GLN A 306 -11.58 2.49 26.07
C GLN A 306 -12.21 1.14 25.67
N GLY A 307 -11.44 0.05 25.58
CA GLY A 307 -11.92 -1.24 25.10
C GLY A 307 -12.19 -1.25 23.58
N PRO A 308 -12.59 -2.39 22.99
CA PRO A 308 -12.89 -2.46 21.55
C PRO A 308 -14.10 -1.59 21.23
N ILE A 309 -13.87 -0.57 20.42
CA ILE A 309 -14.90 0.38 19.99
C ILE A 309 -15.56 -0.19 18.73
N MET A 310 -16.89 -0.12 18.65
CA MET A 310 -17.61 -0.44 17.41
C MET A 310 -17.91 0.88 16.70
N TYR A 311 -17.65 0.95 15.40
CA TYR A 311 -18.08 2.09 14.59
C TYR A 311 -19.60 2.06 14.46
N ASP A 312 -20.27 3.12 14.90
CA ASP A 312 -21.72 3.24 14.75
C ASP A 312 -22.02 3.88 13.38
N VAL A 313 -22.45 3.05 12.45
CA VAL A 313 -22.75 3.41 11.06
C VAL A 313 -23.93 4.39 10.94
N GLU A 314 -24.86 4.41 11.91
CA GLU A 314 -26.04 5.30 11.86
C GLU A 314 -25.71 6.72 12.32
N THR A 315 -24.69 6.89 13.16
CA THR A 315 -24.34 8.19 13.74
C THR A 315 -23.02 8.76 13.24
N ASP A 316 -22.33 8.03 12.35
CA ASP A 316 -21.04 8.42 11.78
C ASP A 316 -20.03 8.82 12.87
N SER A 317 -20.07 8.06 13.99
CA SER A 317 -19.35 8.41 15.22
C SER A 317 -18.75 7.18 15.90
N ILE A 318 -17.58 7.40 16.51
CA ILE A 318 -16.90 6.42 17.34
C ILE A 318 -17.61 6.41 18.71
N LYS A 319 -18.42 5.39 18.99
CA LYS A 319 -19.10 5.24 20.29
C LYS A 319 -18.40 4.21 21.17
N LEU A 320 -17.93 4.66 22.33
CA LEU A 320 -17.43 3.79 23.40
C LEU A 320 -18.43 2.68 23.69
N LYS A 321 -17.97 1.42 23.74
CA LYS A 321 -18.78 0.31 24.22
C LYS A 321 -19.15 0.64 25.66
N GLY A 322 -20.44 0.91 25.89
CA GLY A 322 -20.91 1.55 27.11
C GLY A 322 -20.30 0.95 28.37
N ASN A 323 -19.71 1.80 29.20
CA ASN A 323 -19.68 1.54 30.63
C ASN A 323 -21.12 1.25 31.04
N VAL A 324 -21.42 0.00 31.36
CA VAL A 324 -22.47 -0.29 32.33
C VAL A 324 -21.95 0.28 33.65
N THR A 325 -22.08 1.60 33.80
CA THR A 325 -22.03 2.21 35.11
C THR A 325 -23.17 1.57 35.89
N ASN A 326 -22.78 0.76 36.88
CA ASN A 326 -23.57 0.49 38.06
C ASN A 326 -24.30 1.76 38.48
N GLN A 327 -25.57 1.91 38.10
CA GLN A 327 -26.50 2.75 38.85
C GLN A 327 -26.98 1.91 40.02
N ALA A 328 -26.17 1.92 41.08
CA ALA A 328 -26.70 1.83 42.41
C ALA A 328 -27.34 3.19 42.74
N LYS A 329 -28.67 3.22 42.79
CA LYS A 329 -29.45 3.84 43.87
C LYS A 329 -30.93 3.48 43.76
#